data_AF-A0A6P5EJ11-F1
#
_entry.id   AF-A0A6P5EJ11-F1
#
_cell.length_a   1.000
_cell.length_b   1.000
_cell.length_c   1.000
_cell.angle_alpha   90.00
_cell.angle_beta   90.00
_cell.angle_gamma   90.00
#
_symmetry.space_group_name_H-M   'P 1'
#
loop_
_entity.id
_entity.type
_entity.pdbx_description
1 polymer ?
#
loop_
_entity_poly.entity_id
_entity_poly.type
_entity_poly.pdbx_seq_one_letter_code
_entity_poly.pdbx_strand_id
1 'polypeptide(L)'
;MRLAFLSDTGLMARKQLAGLQGHHAYSSFCYADVVNVPSRVDWRERGAVTPVRAQGHNLCCWAFAAVAAVESLIKLRTYSLIELSSQQLIDCNIQIYGSELGWPHKAFKYIMENGLTTASEYPYRGSRGKCYYSGSNYIVAKIKNFEFVPRNNEWALLKAVAHQP
;
A
#
# COMPACT_ATOMS: atom_id res chain seq x y z
N MET A 1 -7.03 -2.61 0.53
CA MET A 1 -6.04 -2.58 1.63
C MET A 1 -5.84 -1.12 1.98
N ARG A 2 -6.05 -0.67 3.22
CA ARG A 2 -5.84 0.76 3.57
C ARG A 2 -4.37 0.99 3.89
N LEU A 3 -3.77 2.13 3.54
CA LEU A 3 -2.47 2.55 4.09
C LEU A 3 -2.57 3.99 4.63
N ALA A 4 -1.88 4.33 5.72
CA ALA A 4 -1.88 5.67 6.36
C ALA A 4 -0.47 6.32 6.28
N PHE A 5 -0.27 7.63 6.53
CA PHE A 5 1.05 8.32 6.45
C PHE A 5 1.34 9.23 7.66
N LEU A 6 2.62 9.47 8.00
CA LEU A 6 3.15 10.23 9.19
C LEU A 6 2.37 11.50 9.56
N SER A 7 1.80 12.23 8.62
CA SER A 7 1.12 13.52 8.86
C SER A 7 -0.40 13.49 9.13
N ASP A 8 -1.05 12.33 9.32
CA ASP A 8 -2.49 12.26 9.71
C ASP A 8 -2.75 12.82 11.14
N THR A 9 -2.64 14.13 11.34
CA THR A 9 -3.31 14.89 12.40
C THR A 9 -4.36 15.76 11.73
N GLY A 10 -5.56 15.22 11.51
CA GLY A 10 -6.63 15.99 10.89
C GLY A 10 -7.92 15.20 10.73
N LEU A 11 -8.87 15.48 11.62
CA LEU A 11 -10.29 15.10 11.58
C LEU A 11 -10.63 13.61 11.78
N MET A 12 -10.52 13.16 13.03
CA MET A 12 -11.53 12.25 13.60
C MET A 12 -12.32 13.05 14.63
N ALA A 13 -13.50 13.53 14.22
CA ALA A 13 -14.45 14.17 15.12
C ALA A 13 -14.87 13.17 16.20
N ARG A 14 -14.47 13.43 17.44
CA ARG A 14 -14.96 12.73 18.62
C ARG A 14 -16.42 13.12 18.84
N LYS A 15 -17.33 12.16 18.73
CA LYS A 15 -18.57 12.20 19.52
C LYS A 15 -18.59 10.99 20.44
N GLN A 16 -18.68 11.32 21.71
CA GLN A 16 -18.65 10.43 22.86
C GLN A 16 -20.09 10.01 23.17
N LEU A 17 -20.37 8.71 23.15
CA LEU A 17 -21.56 8.15 23.81
C LEU A 17 -21.15 6.87 24.55
N ALA A 18 -21.53 6.83 25.81
CA ALA A 18 -21.17 5.83 26.80
C ALA A 18 -22.06 4.59 26.72
N GLY A 19 -21.47 3.44 27.08
CA GLY A 19 -22.17 2.30 27.68
C GLY A 19 -22.81 1.30 26.71
N LEU A 20 -22.16 0.16 26.52
CA LEU A 20 -22.68 -1.19 26.77
C LEU A 20 -21.57 -2.23 26.52
N GLN A 21 -21.54 -3.25 27.37
CA GLN A 21 -20.42 -4.19 27.55
C GLN A 21 -20.28 -5.20 26.40
N GLY A 22 -19.03 -5.38 25.96
CA GLY A 22 -18.41 -6.69 25.73
C GLY A 22 -19.03 -7.64 24.70
N HIS A 23 -18.79 -7.39 23.42
CA HIS A 23 -18.70 -8.45 22.41
C HIS A 23 -17.42 -8.25 21.59
N HIS A 24 -16.65 -9.34 21.44
CA HIS A 24 -15.38 -9.46 20.73
C HIS A 24 -15.08 -8.34 19.71
N ALA A 25 -14.03 -7.55 19.98
CA ALA A 25 -13.48 -6.59 19.05
C ALA A 25 -12.83 -7.33 17.87
N TYR A 26 -13.64 -7.78 16.91
CA TYR A 26 -13.17 -7.97 15.55
C TYR A 26 -12.84 -6.58 15.03
N SER A 27 -11.58 -6.33 14.66
CA SER A 27 -11.15 -5.02 14.17
C SER A 27 -12.11 -4.56 13.07
N SER A 28 -12.88 -3.50 13.34
CA SER A 28 -13.82 -2.98 12.34
C SER A 28 -13.03 -2.51 11.13
N PHE A 29 -13.33 -3.09 9.98
CA PHE A 29 -12.79 -2.68 8.69
C PHE A 29 -13.03 -1.17 8.49
N CYS A 30 -12.00 -0.39 8.14
CA CYS A 30 -12.07 1.08 8.14
C CYS A 30 -13.18 1.70 7.27
N TYR A 31 -13.74 0.96 6.32
CA TYR A 31 -14.85 1.41 5.48
C TYR A 31 -16.16 0.66 5.75
N ALA A 32 -16.31 -0.02 6.89
CA ALA A 32 -17.51 -0.79 7.23
C ALA A 32 -18.78 0.09 7.12
N ASP A 33 -18.72 1.30 7.66
CA ASP A 33 -19.86 2.24 7.76
C ASP A 33 -20.05 3.12 6.51
N VAL A 34 -19.23 2.96 5.47
CA VAL A 34 -19.45 3.66 4.20
C VAL A 34 -20.72 3.14 3.56
N VAL A 35 -21.73 4.00 3.40
CA VAL A 35 -23.01 3.66 2.77
C VAL A 35 -23.02 4.04 1.29
N ASN A 36 -22.42 5.18 0.94
CA ASN A 36 -22.42 5.72 -0.42
C ASN A 36 -21.04 5.56 -1.06
N VAL A 37 -20.99 4.89 -2.21
CA VAL A 37 -19.80 4.78 -3.07
C VAL A 37 -20.14 5.25 -4.48
N PRO A 38 -19.20 5.86 -5.22
CA PRO A 38 -19.44 6.24 -6.62
C PRO A 38 -19.76 5.01 -7.49
N SER A 39 -20.57 5.21 -8.52
CA SER A 39 -20.89 4.15 -9.50
C SER A 39 -19.69 3.76 -10.38
N ARG A 40 -18.69 4.64 -10.51
CA ARG A 40 -17.46 4.42 -11.25
C ARG A 40 -16.28 5.10 -10.55
N VAL A 41 -15.18 4.38 -10.44
CA VAL A 41 -13.90 4.93 -9.96
C VAL A 41 -12.80 4.47 -10.89
N ASP A 42 -12.05 5.43 -11.43
CA ASP A 42 -10.83 5.20 -12.19
C ASP A 42 -9.73 6.12 -11.66
N TRP A 43 -8.76 5.55 -10.94
CA TRP A 43 -7.68 6.32 -10.34
C TRP A 43 -6.71 6.92 -11.36
N ARG A 44 -6.74 6.42 -12.62
CA ARG A 44 -5.98 7.01 -13.73
C ARG A 44 -6.53 8.38 -14.10
N GLU A 45 -7.84 8.56 -14.07
CA GLU A 45 -8.51 9.85 -14.30
C GLU A 45 -8.11 10.90 -13.24
N ARG A 46 -7.62 10.46 -12.07
CA ARG A 46 -7.08 11.31 -11.00
C ARG A 46 -5.56 11.48 -11.06
N GLY A 47 -4.91 10.96 -12.10
CA GLY A 47 -3.46 10.98 -12.24
C GLY A 47 -2.73 10.23 -11.13
N ALA A 48 -3.38 9.25 -10.49
CA ALA A 48 -2.87 8.49 -9.35
C ALA A 48 -2.26 7.14 -9.74
N VAL A 49 -2.02 6.89 -11.02
CA VAL A 49 -1.47 5.62 -11.50
C VAL A 49 -0.28 5.95 -12.40
N THR A 50 0.87 5.34 -12.12
CA THR A 50 2.08 5.43 -12.95
C THR A 50 1.89 4.68 -14.29
N PRO A 51 2.74 4.92 -15.29
CA PRO A 51 2.72 4.13 -16.52
C PRO A 51 2.82 2.62 -16.23
N VAL A 52 2.20 1.80 -17.09
CA VAL A 52 2.27 0.34 -16.97
C VAL A 52 3.73 -0.13 -17.04
N ARG A 53 4.11 -1.01 -16.12
CA ARG A 53 5.46 -1.61 -16.04
C ARG A 53 5.43 -3.10 -16.39
N ALA A 54 6.56 -3.61 -16.88
CA ALA A 54 6.72 -5.02 -17.25
C ALA A 54 7.58 -5.78 -16.22
N GLN A 55 7.01 -6.81 -15.58
CA GLN A 55 7.72 -7.68 -14.63
C GLN A 55 8.53 -8.82 -15.29
N GLY A 56 8.41 -8.98 -16.61
CA GLY A 56 9.01 -10.11 -17.35
C GLY A 56 8.51 -11.47 -16.85
N HIS A 57 9.34 -12.51 -16.99
CA HIS A 57 8.99 -13.88 -16.59
C HIS A 57 9.26 -14.19 -15.11
N ASN A 58 9.45 -13.16 -14.28
CA ASN A 58 9.77 -13.32 -12.87
C ASN A 58 8.51 -13.36 -12.01
N LEU A 59 8.56 -14.14 -10.93
CA LEU A 59 7.50 -14.24 -9.92
C LEU A 59 7.52 -13.05 -8.93
N CYS A 60 7.58 -11.82 -9.45
CA CYS A 60 7.68 -10.59 -8.65
C CYS A 60 6.45 -9.69 -8.68
N CYS A 61 5.31 -10.19 -9.19
CA CYS A 61 4.05 -9.45 -9.28
C CYS A 61 3.61 -8.82 -7.94
N TRP A 62 3.88 -9.50 -6.83
CA TRP A 62 3.60 -9.01 -5.48
C TRP A 62 4.30 -7.68 -5.16
N ALA A 63 5.52 -7.47 -5.67
CA ALA A 63 6.30 -6.25 -5.43
C ALA A 63 5.72 -5.09 -6.24
N PHE A 64 5.43 -5.34 -7.52
CA PHE A 64 4.80 -4.35 -8.41
C PHE A 64 3.42 -3.95 -7.89
N ALA A 65 2.60 -4.90 -7.45
CA ALA A 65 1.27 -4.62 -6.90
C ALA A 65 1.36 -3.75 -5.62
N ALA A 66 2.27 -4.09 -4.70
CA ALA A 66 2.46 -3.31 -3.48
C ALA A 66 2.99 -1.89 -3.77
N VAL A 67 3.97 -1.77 -4.67
CA VAL A 67 4.51 -0.48 -5.10
C VAL A 67 3.42 0.38 -5.73
N ALA A 68 2.65 -0.13 -6.70
CA ALA A 68 1.62 0.64 -7.39
C ALA A 68 0.55 1.18 -6.41
N ALA A 69 0.14 0.40 -5.41
CA ALA A 69 -0.77 0.86 -4.37
C ALA A 69 -0.17 2.00 -3.53
N VAL A 70 1.12 1.92 -3.16
CA VAL A 70 1.81 2.97 -2.41
C VAL A 70 2.01 4.23 -3.25
N GLU A 71 2.43 4.10 -4.52
CA GLU A 71 2.58 5.23 -5.45
C GLU A 71 1.26 6.01 -5.59
N SER A 72 0.16 5.26 -5.77
CA SER A 72 -1.17 5.85 -5.88
C SER A 72 -1.56 6.59 -4.61
N LEU A 73 -1.35 5.97 -3.45
CA LEU A 73 -1.66 6.61 -2.18
C LEU A 73 -0.82 7.87 -1.93
N ILE A 74 0.47 7.85 -2.30
CA ILE A 74 1.33 9.03 -2.21
C ILE A 74 0.76 10.15 -3.06
N LYS A 75 0.40 9.89 -4.32
CA LYS A 75 -0.24 10.90 -5.17
C LYS A 75 -1.50 11.48 -4.53
N LEU A 76 -2.35 10.64 -3.93
CA LEU A 76 -3.58 11.09 -3.26
C LEU A 76 -3.33 11.91 -1.98
N ARG A 77 -2.12 11.89 -1.42
CA ARG A 77 -1.76 12.60 -0.19
C ARG A 77 -0.87 13.82 -0.43
N THR A 78 0.10 13.70 -1.32
CA THR A 78 1.13 14.71 -1.58
C THR A 78 0.91 15.45 -2.89
N TYR A 79 -0.09 15.05 -3.69
CA TYR A 79 -0.34 15.54 -5.04
C TYR A 79 0.83 15.28 -6.03
N SER A 80 1.85 14.55 -5.62
CA SER A 80 3.02 14.20 -6.44
C SER A 80 3.01 12.72 -6.77
N LEU A 81 3.08 12.38 -8.06
CA LEU A 81 3.16 10.99 -8.51
C LEU A 81 4.65 10.64 -8.63
N ILE A 82 5.12 9.74 -7.77
CA ILE A 82 6.52 9.35 -7.69
C ILE A 82 6.62 7.89 -8.08
N GLU A 83 7.54 7.57 -8.99
CA GLU A 83 7.86 6.19 -9.34
C GLU A 83 8.80 5.58 -8.30
N LEU A 84 8.36 4.54 -7.60
CA LEU A 84 9.10 3.87 -6.54
C LEU A 84 9.76 2.58 -7.00
N SER A 85 10.86 2.21 -6.36
CA SER A 85 11.60 1.01 -6.70
C SER A 85 10.89 -0.27 -6.25
N SER A 86 10.36 -1.02 -7.21
CA SER A 86 9.96 -2.40 -6.99
C SER A 86 11.17 -3.32 -6.75
N GLN A 87 12.34 -2.98 -7.30
CA GLN A 87 13.57 -3.78 -7.12
C GLN A 87 14.07 -3.77 -5.68
N GLN A 88 13.98 -2.64 -4.99
CA GLN A 88 14.30 -2.57 -3.56
C GLN A 88 13.46 -3.57 -2.77
N LEU A 89 12.16 -3.68 -3.04
CA LEU A 89 11.31 -4.69 -2.40
C LEU A 89 11.79 -6.11 -2.71
N ILE A 90 12.10 -6.40 -3.98
CA ILE A 90 12.54 -7.73 -4.43
C ILE A 90 13.85 -8.14 -3.73
N ASP A 91 14.82 -7.23 -3.65
CA ASP A 91 16.14 -7.54 -3.11
C ASP A 91 16.15 -7.54 -1.57
N CYS A 92 15.47 -6.56 -0.95
CA CYS A 92 15.62 -6.27 0.47
C CYS A 92 14.52 -6.81 1.38
N ASN A 93 13.40 -7.30 0.86
CA ASN A 93 12.34 -7.86 1.70
C ASN A 93 12.71 -9.26 2.21
N ILE A 94 13.41 -9.29 3.34
CA ILE A 94 13.90 -10.51 3.97
C ILE A 94 12.78 -11.42 4.50
N GLN A 95 11.60 -10.88 4.82
CA GLN A 95 10.53 -11.70 5.39
C GLN A 95 9.82 -12.59 4.34
N ILE A 96 10.14 -12.42 3.05
CA ILE A 96 9.63 -13.20 1.92
C ILE A 96 10.56 -14.38 1.56
N TYR A 97 11.72 -14.54 2.22
CA TYR A 97 12.57 -15.71 2.03
C TYR A 97 11.77 -17.00 2.24
N GLY A 98 11.63 -17.82 1.19
CA GLY A 98 10.95 -19.12 1.22
C GLY A 98 9.66 -19.22 0.40
N SER A 99 9.09 -18.12 -0.11
CA SER A 99 7.98 -18.18 -1.07
C SER A 99 8.27 -17.34 -2.29
N GLU A 100 8.52 -17.97 -3.44
CA GLU A 100 8.65 -17.28 -4.73
C GLU A 100 7.42 -16.45 -5.09
N LEU A 101 6.28 -16.74 -4.47
CA LEU A 101 5.00 -16.07 -4.71
C LEU A 101 4.86 -14.71 -4.00
N GLY A 102 5.68 -14.45 -2.97
CA GLY A 102 5.57 -13.24 -2.14
C GLY A 102 4.21 -13.09 -1.45
N TRP A 103 4.14 -12.20 -0.47
CA TRP A 103 2.86 -11.87 0.18
C TRP A 103 2.73 -10.36 0.25
N PRO A 104 1.67 -9.75 -0.34
CA PRO A 104 1.51 -8.30 -0.34
C PRO A 104 1.63 -7.68 1.06
N HIS A 105 1.03 -8.29 2.09
CA HIS A 105 1.12 -7.78 3.47
C HIS A 105 2.55 -7.71 4.02
N LYS A 106 3.45 -8.63 3.61
CA LYS A 106 4.88 -8.55 3.98
C LYS A 106 5.60 -7.44 3.24
N ALA A 107 5.21 -7.16 1.98
CA ALA A 107 5.70 -6.00 1.25
C ALA A 107 5.30 -4.71 1.96
N PHE A 108 4.02 -4.55 2.31
CA PHE A 108 3.58 -3.37 3.04
C PHE A 108 4.24 -3.24 4.41
N LYS A 109 4.42 -4.33 5.16
CA LYS A 109 5.19 -4.31 6.42
C LYS A 109 6.63 -3.82 6.21
N TYR A 110 7.32 -4.31 5.17
CA TYR A 110 8.66 -3.81 4.83
C TYR A 110 8.63 -2.30 4.54
N ILE A 111 7.67 -1.81 3.75
CA ILE A 111 7.54 -0.38 3.42
C ILE A 111 7.23 0.43 4.68
N MET A 112 6.47 -0.11 5.64
CA MET A 112 6.23 0.52 6.94
C MET A 112 7.48 0.63 7.79
N GLU A 113 8.38 -0.34 7.75
CA GLU A 113 9.58 -0.36 8.59
C GLU A 113 10.72 0.45 7.95
N ASN A 114 10.93 0.25 6.64
CA ASN A 114 12.12 0.70 5.92
C ASN A 114 11.84 1.84 4.93
N GLY A 115 10.62 1.93 4.40
CA GLY A 115 10.29 2.83 3.29
C GLY A 115 10.84 2.35 1.94
N LEU A 116 10.62 3.16 0.90
CA LEU A 116 11.13 2.94 -0.46
C LEU A 116 11.82 4.19 -1.02
N THR A 117 12.81 3.94 -1.87
CA THR A 117 13.41 4.94 -2.77
C THR A 117 12.73 4.96 -4.14
N THR A 118 13.16 5.86 -5.03
CA THR A 118 12.61 5.99 -6.38
C THR A 118 13.09 4.87 -7.31
N ALA A 119 12.35 4.63 -8.39
CA ALA A 119 12.74 3.68 -9.42
C ALA A 119 14.04 4.10 -10.14
N SER A 120 14.37 5.39 -10.18
CA SER A 120 15.63 5.88 -10.77
C SER A 120 16.84 5.57 -9.90
N GLU A 121 16.71 5.70 -8.57
CA GLU A 121 17.80 5.43 -7.62
C GLU A 121 18.07 3.92 -7.48
N TYR A 122 17.02 3.10 -7.59
CA TYR A 122 17.16 1.64 -7.56
C TYR A 122 16.39 0.99 -8.72
N PRO A 123 16.99 0.95 -9.93
CA PRO A 123 16.33 0.45 -11.14
C PRO A 123 15.97 -1.04 -11.10
N TYR A 124 14.91 -1.39 -11.82
CA TYR A 124 14.49 -2.78 -12.00
C TYR A 124 15.49 -3.59 -12.84
N ARG A 125 15.85 -4.78 -12.35
CA ARG A 125 16.83 -5.68 -12.97
C ARG A 125 16.25 -6.99 -13.46
N GLY A 126 14.97 -7.25 -13.22
CA GLY A 126 14.35 -8.47 -13.71
C GLY A 126 14.86 -9.74 -13.04
N SER A 127 15.45 -9.65 -11.86
CA SER A 127 15.85 -10.79 -11.05
C SER A 127 16.11 -10.33 -9.62
N ARG A 128 16.19 -11.28 -8.69
CA ARG A 128 16.65 -10.99 -7.34
C ARG A 128 18.17 -10.80 -7.33
N GLY A 129 18.63 -9.74 -6.68
CA GLY A 129 20.03 -9.46 -6.39
C GLY A 129 20.31 -9.37 -4.90
N LYS A 130 21.53 -8.92 -4.56
CA LYS A 130 21.86 -8.51 -3.20
C LYS A 130 21.08 -7.23 -2.87
N CYS A 131 20.62 -7.11 -1.63
CA CYS A 131 20.06 -5.86 -1.14
C CYS A 131 21.17 -4.81 -1.04
N TYR A 132 21.14 -3.81 -1.91
CA TYR A 132 22.11 -2.69 -1.93
C TYR A 132 21.56 -1.42 -1.26
N TYR A 133 20.58 -1.56 -0.37
CA TYR A 133 19.99 -0.43 0.34
C TYR A 133 21.03 0.28 1.22
N SER A 134 21.39 1.52 0.87
CA SER A 134 22.36 2.35 1.59
C SER A 134 21.67 3.41 2.47
N GLY A 135 20.96 2.96 3.51
CA GLY A 135 20.49 3.83 4.60
C GLY A 135 19.39 4.86 4.26
N SER A 136 18.98 5.61 5.28
CA SER A 136 17.76 6.45 5.31
C SER A 136 17.73 7.66 4.38
N ASN A 137 18.86 8.04 3.79
CA ASN A 137 19.01 9.34 3.10
C ASN A 137 18.28 9.40 1.75
N TYR A 138 17.77 8.27 1.24
CA TYR A 138 17.12 8.17 -0.06
C TYR A 138 15.67 7.65 0.03
N ILE A 139 15.07 7.64 1.23
CA ILE A 139 13.68 7.24 1.41
C ILE A 139 12.74 8.39 1.03
N VAL A 140 11.89 8.14 0.04
CA VAL A 140 10.89 9.11 -0.46
C VAL A 140 9.46 8.69 -0.12
N ALA A 141 9.25 7.45 0.32
CA ALA A 141 7.95 6.86 0.56
C ALA A 141 7.93 5.94 1.78
N LYS A 142 6.95 6.11 2.67
CA LYS A 142 6.76 5.24 3.85
C LYS A 142 5.31 5.24 4.31
N ILE A 143 4.71 4.07 4.49
CA ILE A 143 3.35 3.95 5.01
C ILE A 143 3.35 3.73 6.53
N LYS A 144 2.29 4.13 7.23
CA LYS A 144 2.08 3.99 8.68
C LYS A 144 1.51 2.64 9.07
N ASN A 145 0.62 2.11 8.24
CA ASN A 145 -0.14 0.91 8.57
C ASN A 145 -0.65 0.27 7.29
N PHE A 146 -1.14 -0.96 7.41
CA PHE A 146 -2.03 -1.54 6.44
C PHE A 146 -3.22 -2.27 7.06
N GLU A 147 -4.26 -2.51 6.26
CA GLU A 147 -5.45 -3.25 6.69
C GLU A 147 -5.90 -4.26 5.62
N PHE A 148 -6.31 -5.44 6.07
CA PHE A 148 -6.94 -6.45 5.20
C PHE A 148 -8.40 -6.10 4.92
N VAL A 149 -8.78 -6.18 3.64
CA VAL A 149 -10.19 -6.14 3.26
C VAL A 149 -10.84 -7.47 3.67
N PRO A 150 -12.05 -7.47 4.26
CA PRO A 150 -12.80 -8.69 4.54
C PRO A 150 -12.83 -9.65 3.34
N ARG A 151 -12.40 -10.89 3.56
CA ARG A 151 -12.35 -11.92 2.51
C ARG A 151 -13.76 -12.25 2.04
N ASN A 152 -13.90 -12.58 0.75
CA ASN A 152 -15.16 -13.00 0.13
C ASN A 152 -16.30 -11.97 0.30
N ASN A 153 -15.96 -10.68 0.34
CA ASN A 153 -16.92 -9.60 0.50
C ASN A 153 -16.68 -8.52 -0.57
N GLU A 154 -17.42 -8.63 -1.67
CA GLU A 154 -17.33 -7.70 -2.79
C GLU A 154 -17.70 -6.26 -2.39
N TRP A 155 -18.70 -6.08 -1.52
CA TRP A 155 -19.06 -4.76 -1.00
C TRP A 155 -17.93 -4.12 -0.20
N ALA A 156 -17.21 -4.89 0.62
CA ALA A 156 -16.06 -4.36 1.34
C ALA A 156 -14.92 -4.00 0.39
N LEU A 157 -14.71 -4.80 -0.68
CA LEU A 157 -13.74 -4.47 -1.72
C LEU A 157 -14.13 -3.20 -2.48
N LEU A 158 -15.39 -3.07 -2.91
CA LEU A 158 -15.94 -1.89 -3.57
C LEU A 158 -15.71 -0.62 -2.73
N LYS A 159 -16.06 -0.68 -1.44
CA LYS A 159 -15.83 0.42 -0.50
C LYS A 159 -14.34 0.76 -0.37
N ALA A 160 -13.46 -0.23 -0.32
CA ALA A 160 -12.02 0.00 -0.26
C ALA A 160 -11.51 0.70 -1.54
N VAL A 161 -11.79 0.15 -2.72
CA VAL A 161 -11.28 0.68 -4.00
C VAL A 161 -11.86 2.05 -4.34
N ALA A 162 -13.05 2.38 -3.80
CA ALA A 162 -13.63 3.71 -3.93
C ALA A 162 -12.86 4.80 -3.16
N HIS A 163 -12.09 4.43 -2.13
CA HIS A 163 -11.35 5.37 -1.30
C HIS A 163 -9.86 5.44 -1.62
N GLN A 164 -9.25 4.32 -2.02
CA GLN A 164 -7.86 4.25 -2.48
C GLN A 164 -7.60 2.94 -3.26
N PRO A 165 -6.60 2.92 -4.16
CA PRO A 165 -6.12 1.69 -4.79
C PRO A 165 -5.62 0.63 -3.80
#